data_AF-A0AA40V7M7-F1
#
_entry.id   AF-A0AA40V7M7-F1
#
_cell.length_a   1.000
_cell.length_b   1.000
_cell.length_c   1.000
_cell.angle_alpha   90.00
_cell.angle_beta   90.00
_cell.angle_gamma   90.00
#
_symmetry.space_group_name_H-M   'P 1'
#
loop_
_entity.id
_entity.type
_entity.pdbx_description
1 polymer ?
#
loop_
_entity_poly.entity_id
_entity_poly.type
_entity_poly.pdbx_seq_one_letter_code
_entity_poly.pdbx_strand_id
1 'polypeptide(L)'
;MKSHLLALCFSIPTLLAAVPAIADDPYVIDQRDPRYQVALEHLSSAARALSLAQDELKKAEANHPLPGLDLVRMLSQIRPVEETINVILVPERKRLRYRNLTPDGQFFFTPTRFGE
;
A
#
# COMPACT_ATOMS: atom_id res chain seq x y z
N MET A 1 -57.47 -1.94 -16.69
CA MET A 1 -56.30 -1.60 -17.52
C MET A 1 -55.78 -0.23 -17.13
N LYS A 2 -54.61 -0.14 -16.49
CA LYS A 2 -53.58 0.89 -16.73
C LYS A 2 -52.41 0.64 -15.77
N SER A 3 -51.36 0.12 -16.36
CA SER A 3 -50.01 -0.03 -15.80
C SER A 3 -49.39 1.35 -15.58
N HIS A 4 -48.94 1.63 -14.37
CA HIS A 4 -48.05 2.76 -14.10
C HIS A 4 -46.61 2.28 -14.15
N LEU A 5 -45.99 2.52 -15.29
CA LEU A 5 -44.62 2.19 -15.65
C LEU A 5 -43.75 3.42 -15.34
N LEU A 6 -42.73 3.20 -14.48
CA LEU A 6 -41.39 3.79 -14.44
C LEU A 6 -41.17 5.23 -14.94
N ALA A 7 -40.56 6.05 -14.07
CA ALA A 7 -39.34 6.81 -14.39
C ALA A 7 -38.77 7.44 -13.12
N LEU A 8 -38.05 6.64 -12.30
CA LEU A 8 -37.25 7.16 -11.20
C LEU A 8 -35.93 7.65 -11.80
N CYS A 9 -35.82 8.95 -12.08
CA CYS A 9 -34.58 9.57 -12.55
C CYS A 9 -33.55 9.53 -11.42
N PHE A 10 -32.71 8.49 -11.39
CA PHE A 10 -31.46 8.50 -10.64
C PHE A 10 -30.51 9.46 -11.35
N SER A 11 -30.42 10.70 -10.86
CA SER A 11 -29.37 11.64 -11.21
C SER A 11 -28.04 11.09 -10.68
N ILE A 12 -27.25 10.51 -11.58
CA ILE A 12 -25.86 10.15 -11.30
C ILE A 12 -25.05 11.45 -11.27
N PRO A 13 -24.46 11.88 -10.13
CA PRO A 13 -23.46 12.92 -10.21
C PRO A 13 -22.22 12.31 -10.87
N THR A 14 -21.92 12.77 -12.08
CA THR A 14 -20.64 12.56 -12.76
C THR A 14 -19.54 13.22 -11.92
N LEU A 15 -18.96 12.43 -11.01
CA LEU A 15 -17.72 12.78 -10.34
C LEU A 15 -16.63 12.75 -11.41
N LEU A 16 -16.34 13.91 -12.02
CA LEU A 16 -15.12 14.11 -12.80
C LEU A 16 -13.95 13.87 -11.84
N ALA A 17 -13.42 12.65 -11.85
CA ALA A 17 -12.12 12.36 -11.29
C ALA A 17 -11.10 13.16 -12.12
N ALA A 18 -10.73 14.33 -11.60
CA ALA A 18 -9.55 15.05 -12.03
C ALA A 18 -8.36 14.10 -11.83
N VAL A 19 -7.93 13.46 -12.92
CA VAL A 19 -6.64 12.78 -12.98
C VAL A 19 -5.60 13.89 -12.79
N PRO A 20 -4.83 13.92 -11.68
CA PRO A 20 -3.76 14.90 -11.59
C PRO A 20 -2.76 14.58 -12.71
N ALA A 21 -2.54 15.55 -13.59
CA ALA A 21 -1.41 15.53 -14.50
C ALA A 21 -0.15 15.29 -13.65
N ILE A 22 0.59 14.23 -13.99
CA ILE A 22 1.88 13.93 -13.36
C ILE A 22 2.82 15.03 -13.87
N ALA A 23 2.86 16.13 -13.12
CA ALA A 23 3.85 17.17 -13.29
C ALA A 23 5.21 16.54 -12.95
N ASP A 24 6.16 16.72 -13.85
CA ASP A 24 7.58 16.36 -13.71
C ASP A 24 8.26 17.30 -12.70
N ASP A 25 7.68 17.39 -11.51
CA ASP A 25 8.28 18.00 -10.33
C ASP A 25 9.27 16.96 -9.79
N PRO A 26 10.55 17.31 -9.53
CA PRO A 26 11.48 16.41 -8.85
C PRO A 26 10.98 16.19 -7.42
N TYR A 27 9.97 15.31 -7.28
CA TYR A 27 9.31 15.00 -6.04
C TYR A 27 10.33 14.31 -5.14
N VAL A 28 10.94 15.10 -4.26
CA VAL A 28 11.73 14.58 -3.16
C VAL A 28 10.74 13.92 -2.22
N ILE A 29 10.88 12.60 -2.04
CA ILE A 29 10.03 11.82 -1.15
C ILE A 29 10.20 12.37 0.27
N ASP A 30 9.24 13.17 0.72
CA ASP A 30 9.18 13.66 2.09
C ASP A 30 8.34 12.71 2.94
N GLN A 31 8.99 12.02 3.86
CA GLN A 31 8.35 11.07 4.76
C GLN A 31 7.43 11.74 5.80
N ARG A 32 7.47 13.08 5.92
CA ARG A 32 6.58 13.87 6.78
C ARG A 32 5.34 14.34 6.04
N ASP A 33 5.28 14.19 4.72
CA ASP A 33 4.11 14.51 3.92
C ASP A 33 2.94 13.61 4.33
N PRO A 34 1.76 14.17 4.68
CA PRO A 34 0.57 13.39 4.98
C PRO A 34 0.16 12.46 3.82
N ARG A 35 0.41 12.85 2.56
CA ARG A 35 0.11 11.99 1.39
C ARG A 35 0.97 10.74 1.36
N TYR A 36 2.24 10.86 1.76
CA TYR A 36 3.15 9.74 1.87
C TYR A 36 2.69 8.76 2.97
N GLN A 37 2.25 9.27 4.12
CA GLN A 37 1.72 8.44 5.20
C GLN A 37 0.46 7.68 4.78
N VAL A 38 -0.49 8.36 4.13
CA VAL A 38 -1.71 7.74 3.59
C VAL A 38 -1.38 6.67 2.55
N ALA A 39 -0.42 6.94 1.65
CA ALA A 39 0.03 5.95 0.67
C ALA A 39 0.61 4.68 1.34
N LEU A 40 1.40 4.83 2.40
CA LEU A 40 1.93 3.69 3.16
C LEU A 40 0.82 2.89 3.85
N GLU A 41 -0.19 3.56 4.40
CA GLU A 41 -1.35 2.89 5.00
C GLU A 41 -2.11 2.06 3.96
N HIS A 42 -2.37 2.63 2.78
CA HIS A 42 -2.99 1.90 1.68
C HIS A 42 -2.14 0.72 1.20
N LEU A 43 -0.83 0.90 1.04
CA LEU A 43 0.09 -0.18 0.66
C LEU A 43 0.11 -1.29 1.71
N SER A 44 0.10 -0.95 3.00
CA SER A 44 0.07 -1.94 4.08
C SER A 44 -1.25 -2.73 4.11
N SER A 45 -2.36 -2.06 3.81
CA SER A 45 -3.69 -2.68 3.71
C SER A 45 -3.77 -3.61 2.50
N ALA A 46 -3.25 -3.16 1.35
CA ALA A 46 -3.16 -3.96 0.14
C ALA A 46 -2.30 -5.21 0.33
N ALA A 47 -1.14 -5.09 0.99
CA ALA A 47 -0.27 -6.22 1.32
C ALA A 47 -1.00 -7.29 2.15
N ARG A 48 -1.76 -6.85 3.16
CA ARG A 48 -2.56 -7.75 4.00
C ARG A 48 -3.68 -8.42 3.21
N ALA A 49 -4.43 -7.65 2.43
CA ALA A 49 -5.53 -8.18 1.62
C ALA A 49 -5.03 -9.22 0.60
N LEU A 50 -3.87 -8.96 -0.01
CA LEU A 50 -3.24 -9.86 -0.95
C LEU A 50 -2.76 -11.16 -0.28
N SER A 51 -2.14 -11.08 0.90
CA SER A 51 -1.78 -12.27 1.68
C SER A 51 -3.02 -13.11 2.02
N LEU A 52 -4.10 -12.48 2.48
CA LEU A 52 -5.34 -13.18 2.79
C LEU A 52 -5.95 -13.84 1.55
N ALA A 53 -5.97 -13.14 0.42
CA ALA A 53 -6.48 -13.69 -0.83
C ALA A 53 -5.68 -14.92 -1.30
N GLN A 54 -4.35 -14.90 -1.16
CA GLN A 54 -3.53 -16.07 -1.48
C GLN A 54 -3.79 -17.25 -0.55
N ASP A 55 -3.95 -16.99 0.74
CA ASP A 55 -4.24 -18.04 1.71
C ASP A 55 -5.62 -18.66 1.46
N GLU A 56 -6.62 -17.84 1.15
CA GLU A 56 -7.95 -18.34 0.76
C GLU A 56 -7.91 -19.12 -0.56
N LEU A 57 -7.12 -18.70 -1.55
CA LEU A 57 -6.94 -19.47 -2.78
C LEU A 57 -6.29 -20.83 -2.54
N LYS A 58 -5.24 -20.90 -1.70
CA LYS A 58 -4.60 -22.16 -1.31
C LYS A 58 -5.56 -23.08 -0.57
N LYS A 59 -6.36 -22.54 0.35
CA LYS A 59 -7.42 -23.30 1.05
C LYS A 59 -8.49 -23.79 0.08
N ALA A 60 -8.91 -22.96 -0.87
CA ALA A 60 -9.91 -23.33 -1.87
C ALA A 60 -9.41 -24.49 -2.73
N GLU A 61 -8.17 -24.45 -3.23
CA GLU A 61 -7.57 -25.55 -4.00
C GLU A 61 -7.45 -26.83 -3.16
N ALA A 62 -7.06 -26.73 -1.89
CA ALA A 62 -6.93 -27.88 -1.01
C ALA A 62 -8.29 -28.56 -0.68
N ASN A 63 -9.35 -27.77 -0.52
CA ASN A 63 -10.69 -28.27 -0.18
C ASN A 63 -11.50 -28.69 -1.41
N HIS A 64 -11.27 -28.02 -2.55
CA HIS A 64 -11.99 -28.22 -3.78
C HIS A 64 -11.00 -28.21 -4.94
N PRO A 65 -10.62 -29.36 -5.52
CA PRO A 65 -9.72 -29.37 -6.66
C PRO A 65 -10.37 -28.61 -7.82
N LEU A 66 -9.70 -27.54 -8.28
CA LEU A 66 -10.16 -26.69 -9.37
C LEU A 66 -9.44 -27.11 -10.66
N PRO A 67 -10.02 -28.02 -11.47
CA PRO A 67 -9.35 -28.50 -12.68
C PRO A 67 -9.13 -27.34 -13.67
N GLY A 68 -7.89 -27.23 -14.16
CA GLY A 68 -7.48 -26.16 -15.10
C GLY A 68 -7.01 -24.87 -14.44
N LEU A 69 -7.08 -24.74 -13.11
CA LEU A 69 -6.43 -23.66 -12.38
C LEU A 69 -4.97 -24.04 -12.10
N ASP A 70 -4.02 -23.22 -12.57
CA ASP A 70 -2.60 -23.37 -12.23
C ASP A 70 -2.23 -22.39 -11.13
N LEU A 71 -2.44 -22.80 -9.87
CA LEU A 71 -2.20 -21.93 -8.71
C LEU A 71 -0.73 -21.51 -8.63
N VAL A 72 0.20 -22.42 -8.94
CA VAL A 72 1.64 -22.14 -8.89
C VAL A 72 2.00 -21.00 -9.84
N ARG A 73 1.50 -21.07 -11.08
CA ARG A 73 1.71 -20.00 -12.06
C ARG A 73 1.06 -18.70 -11.64
N MET A 74 -0.17 -18.72 -11.13
CA MET A 74 -0.84 -17.50 -10.67
C MET A 74 -0.10 -16.83 -9.51
N LEU A 75 0.29 -17.59 -8.48
CA LEU A 75 1.06 -17.06 -7.36
C LEU A 75 2.44 -16.54 -7.80
N SER A 76 3.07 -17.16 -8.80
CA SER A 76 4.33 -16.67 -9.36
C SER A 76 4.20 -15.29 -10.02
N GLN A 77 3.05 -14.98 -10.61
CA GLN A 77 2.78 -13.67 -11.21
C GLN A 77 2.52 -12.58 -10.17
N ILE A 78 2.09 -12.96 -8.97
CA ILE A 78 1.82 -12.05 -7.86
C ILE A 78 3.10 -11.67 -7.10
N ARG A 79 4.07 -12.59 -7.04
CA ARG A 79 5.34 -12.41 -6.31
C ARG A 79 6.08 -11.08 -6.59
N PRO A 80 6.22 -10.61 -7.84
CA PRO A 80 6.89 -9.32 -8.11
C PRO A 80 6.19 -8.12 -7.46
N VAL A 81 4.86 -8.19 -7.32
CA VAL A 81 4.07 -7.14 -6.67
C VAL A 81 4.35 -7.15 -5.16
N GLU A 82 4.42 -8.32 -4.53
CA GLU A 82 4.80 -8.44 -3.12
C GLU A 82 6.21 -7.94 -2.85
N GLU A 83 7.16 -8.29 -3.70
CA GLU A 83 8.54 -7.81 -3.61
C GLU A 83 8.59 -6.28 -3.71
N THR A 84 7.87 -5.69 -4.67
CA THR A 84 7.78 -4.23 -4.84
C THR A 84 7.19 -3.55 -3.60
N ILE A 85 6.10 -4.10 -3.05
CA ILE A 85 5.49 -3.58 -1.82
C ILE A 85 6.48 -3.68 -0.66
N ASN A 86 7.22 -4.79 -0.56
CA ASN A 86 8.18 -5.01 0.52
C ASN A 86 9.40 -4.08 0.45
N VAL A 87 9.88 -3.73 -0.75
CA VAL A 87 10.95 -2.75 -0.93
C VAL A 87 10.58 -1.40 -0.29
N ILE A 88 9.30 -1.03 -0.32
CA ILE A 88 8.80 0.22 0.28
C ILE A 88 8.50 0.03 1.77
N LEU A 89 7.77 -1.01 2.15
CA LEU A 89 7.26 -1.18 3.51
C LEU A 89 8.32 -1.62 4.52
N VAL A 90 9.34 -2.39 4.11
CA VAL A 90 10.37 -2.91 5.05
C VAL A 90 11.22 -1.78 5.65
N PRO A 91 11.80 -0.87 4.84
CA PRO A 91 12.52 0.29 5.38
C PRO A 91 11.64 1.17 6.26
N GLU A 92 10.38 1.39 5.88
CA GLU A 92 9.45 2.22 6.65
C GLU A 92 9.06 1.59 7.99
N ARG A 93 8.82 0.27 8.02
CA ARG A 93 8.60 -0.46 9.28
C ARG A 93 9.81 -0.36 10.19
N LYS A 94 11.02 -0.44 9.63
CA LYS A 94 12.27 -0.24 10.37
C LYS A 94 12.32 1.18 10.94
N ARG A 95 12.12 2.21 10.11
CA ARG A 95 12.11 3.62 10.51
C ARG A 95 11.13 3.89 11.66
N LEU A 96 9.88 3.44 11.52
CA LEU A 96 8.83 3.63 12.53
C LEU A 96 9.17 2.92 13.85
N ARG A 97 9.80 1.75 13.79
CA ARG A 97 10.28 1.04 14.99
C ARG A 97 11.32 1.84 15.77
N TYR A 98 12.23 2.53 15.08
CA TYR A 98 13.30 3.32 15.70
C TYR A 98 12.92 4.78 15.97
N ARG A 99 11.73 5.25 15.54
CA ARG A 99 11.28 6.63 15.77
C ARG A 99 11.17 7.00 17.25
N ASN A 100 10.81 6.04 18.09
CA ASN A 100 10.61 6.25 19.53
C ASN A 100 11.82 5.77 20.37
N LEU A 101 12.88 5.28 19.73
CA LEU A 101 14.11 4.94 20.42
C LEU A 101 14.89 6.24 20.66
N THR A 102 14.63 6.87 21.80
CA THR A 102 15.56 7.83 22.38
C THR A 102 16.86 7.07 22.64
N PRO A 103 18.01 7.45 22.07
CA PRO A 103 19.27 6.87 22.50
C PRO A 103 19.46 7.24 23.97
N ASP A 104 19.28 6.26 24.85
CA ASP A 104 19.54 6.39 26.28
C ASP A 104 21.04 6.57 26.49
N GLY A 105 21.48 7.83 26.42
CA GLY A 105 22.74 8.30 26.97
C GLY A 105 24.01 7.96 26.20
N GLN A 106 24.82 9.02 26.02
CA GLN A 106 26.22 9.02 25.57
C GLN A 106 26.48 8.75 24.09
N PHE A 107 27.27 9.65 23.50
CA PHE A 107 27.82 9.66 22.13
C PHE A 107 27.02 10.38 21.03
N PHE A 108 26.77 11.67 21.23
CA PHE A 108 27.13 12.63 20.19
C PHE A 108 28.32 13.43 20.70
N PHE A 109 29.53 12.94 20.39
CA PHE A 109 30.73 13.76 20.44
C PHE A 109 30.55 14.89 19.43
N THR A 110 30.05 16.04 19.89
CA THR A 110 30.36 17.31 19.22
C THR A 110 31.85 17.52 19.43
N PRO A 111 32.71 17.50 18.39
CA PRO A 111 34.07 17.97 18.59
C PRO A 111 33.96 19.46 18.86
N THR A 112 34.04 19.86 20.13
CA THR A 112 34.32 21.24 20.50
C THR A 112 35.66 21.58 19.86
N ARG A 113 35.65 22.38 18.81
CA ARG A 113 36.84 23.10 18.38
C ARG A 113 37.16 24.10 19.49
N PHE A 114 37.94 23.67 20.48
CA PHE A 114 38.69 24.59 21.32
C PHE A 114 39.98 24.94 20.58
N GLY A 115 40.00 26.14 20.02
CA GLY A 115 41.15 26.68 19.31
C GLY A 115 40.80 27.95 18.55
N GLU A 116 40.56 29.04 19.28
CA GLU A 116 41.23 30.36 19.19
C GLU A 116 40.62 31.34 20.21
#